data_AF-F8GXT8-F1
#
_entry.id   AF-F8GXT8-F1
#
_cell.length_a   1.000
_cell.length_b   1.000
_cell.length_c   1.000
_cell.angle_alpha   90.00
_cell.angle_beta   90.00
_cell.angle_gamma   90.00
#
_symmetry.space_group_name_H-M   'P 1'
#
loop_
_entity.id
_entity.type
_entity.pdbx_description
1 polymer ?
#
loop_
_entity_poly.entity_id
_entity_poly.type
_entity_poly.pdbx_seq_one_letter_code
_entity_poly.pdbx_strand_id
1 'polypeptide(L)'
;MLFLVPLCGAMYVVLSASAHSIRATDSEMRGLAIVGHALDFMRETQVRRGAVNVVLAGNVSFPPTVDGPDNKAANLAQLIPTTVDNPAFDLDAGARKLETAWQQIRALGLNSPAGPLFERHSALVRQTQLYIGDVADRSELALDGEAASYYLISLLVGPMPKLAEQSALARGRGAGII
;
A
#
# COMPACT_ATOMS: atom_id res chain seq x y z
N MET A 1 -39.48 -14.07 36.20
CA MET A 1 -39.42 -14.52 34.78
C MET A 1 -39.68 -13.41 33.78
N LEU A 2 -40.71 -12.55 33.97
CA LEU A 2 -41.05 -11.44 33.06
C LEU A 2 -39.87 -10.47 32.77
N PHE A 3 -39.01 -10.19 33.75
CA PHE A 3 -37.83 -9.33 33.58
C PHE A 3 -36.55 -10.06 33.16
N LEU A 4 -36.51 -11.39 33.28
CA LEU A 4 -35.29 -12.16 33.02
C LEU A 4 -35.08 -12.36 31.51
N VAL A 5 -36.17 -12.53 30.76
CA VAL A 5 -36.17 -12.64 29.29
C VAL A 5 -35.62 -11.38 28.60
N PRO A 6 -36.14 -10.15 28.84
CA PRO A 6 -35.57 -8.95 28.23
C PRO A 6 -34.15 -8.65 28.70
N LEU A 7 -33.80 -9.00 29.96
CA LEU A 7 -32.44 -8.85 30.47
C LEU A 7 -31.45 -9.78 29.76
N CYS A 8 -31.79 -11.06 29.60
CA CYS A 8 -30.99 -12.00 28.83
C CYS A 8 -30.86 -11.59 27.36
N GLY A 9 -31.94 -11.07 26.76
CA GLY A 9 -31.92 -10.54 25.39
C GLY A 9 -30.99 -9.33 25.24
N ALA A 10 -31.08 -8.35 26.14
CA ALA A 10 -30.19 -7.19 26.14
C ALA A 10 -28.72 -7.60 26.35
N MET A 11 -28.47 -8.51 27.29
CA MET A 11 -27.13 -9.06 27.54
C MET A 11 -26.55 -9.75 26.30
N TYR A 12 -27.37 -10.55 25.61
CA TYR A 12 -26.97 -11.21 24.37
C TYR A 12 -26.59 -10.20 23.28
N VAL A 13 -27.40 -9.16 23.09
CA VAL A 13 -27.12 -8.10 22.11
C VAL A 13 -25.80 -7.40 22.44
N VAL A 14 -25.60 -6.98 23.70
CA VAL A 14 -24.36 -6.31 24.13
C VAL A 14 -23.15 -7.21 23.90
N LEU A 15 -23.21 -8.47 24.33
CA LEU A 15 -22.10 -9.41 24.15
C LEU A 15 -21.78 -9.66 22.67
N SER A 16 -22.82 -9.79 21.84
CA SER A 16 -22.65 -9.98 20.39
C SER A 16 -22.01 -8.76 19.71
N ALA A 17 -22.41 -7.56 20.13
CA ALA A 17 -21.87 -6.31 19.63
C ALA A 17 -20.39 -6.14 20.04
N SER A 18 -20.05 -6.41 21.30
CA SER A 18 -18.65 -6.39 21.76
C SER A 18 -17.78 -7.40 21.02
N ALA A 19 -18.28 -8.61 20.80
CA ALA A 19 -17.54 -9.63 20.06
C ALA A 19 -17.36 -9.25 18.58
N HIS A 20 -18.33 -8.58 17.97
CA HIS A 20 -18.20 -8.07 16.61
C HIS A 20 -17.18 -6.94 16.52
N SER A 21 -17.23 -5.97 17.44
CA SER A 21 -16.25 -4.88 17.49
C SER A 21 -14.82 -5.39 17.66
N ILE A 22 -14.58 -6.40 18.50
CA ILE A 22 -13.25 -7.01 18.64
C ILE A 22 -12.76 -7.63 17.32
N ARG A 23 -13.63 -8.34 16.60
CA ARG A 23 -13.28 -8.93 15.29
C ARG A 23 -13.02 -7.87 14.23
N ALA A 24 -13.79 -6.78 14.25
CA ALA A 24 -13.63 -5.65 13.36
C ALA A 24 -12.26 -4.97 13.56
N THR A 25 -11.94 -4.60 14.80
CA THR A 25 -10.64 -3.99 15.14
C THR A 25 -9.47 -4.92 14.81
N ASP A 26 -9.60 -6.22 15.04
CA ASP A 26 -8.58 -7.21 14.67
C ASP A 26 -8.40 -7.30 13.13
N SER A 27 -9.49 -7.22 12.37
CA SER A 27 -9.45 -7.11 10.90
C SER A 27 -8.78 -5.81 10.45
N GLU A 28 -9.13 -4.67 11.04
CA GLU A 28 -8.55 -3.36 10.75
C GLU A 28 -7.05 -3.32 11.01
N MET A 29 -6.58 -3.86 12.14
CA MET A 29 -5.15 -3.92 12.47
C MET A 29 -4.36 -4.71 11.44
N ARG A 30 -4.87 -5.87 11.00
CA ARG A 30 -4.22 -6.68 9.95
C ARG A 30 -4.25 -5.99 8.60
N GLY A 31 -5.37 -5.35 8.26
CA GLY A 31 -5.49 -4.51 7.08
C GLY A 31 -4.46 -3.38 7.06
N LEU A 32 -4.33 -2.66 8.18
CA LEU A 32 -3.41 -1.54 8.32
C LEU A 32 -1.94 -1.98 8.20
N ALA A 33 -1.60 -3.17 8.69
CA ALA A 33 -0.27 -3.75 8.49
C ALA A 33 0.03 -3.96 6.99
N ILE A 34 -0.93 -4.51 6.23
CA ILE A 34 -0.78 -4.67 4.77
C ILE A 34 -0.68 -3.31 4.07
N VAL A 35 -1.53 -2.34 4.44
CA VAL A 35 -1.48 -0.96 3.90
C VAL A 35 -0.11 -0.33 4.16
N GLY A 36 0.44 -0.49 5.36
CA GLY A 36 1.77 0.02 5.72
C GLY A 36 2.86 -0.49 4.77
N HIS A 37 2.92 -1.82 4.56
CA HIS A 37 3.87 -2.41 3.63
C HIS A 37 3.64 -1.99 2.17
N ALA A 38 2.37 -1.85 1.75
CA ALA A 38 2.05 -1.38 0.41
C ALA A 38 2.47 0.09 0.18
N LEU A 39 2.29 0.96 1.18
CA LEU A 39 2.76 2.36 1.13
C LEU A 39 4.29 2.45 1.05
N ASP A 40 5.00 1.61 1.79
CA ASP A 40 6.47 1.56 1.73
C ASP A 40 6.95 1.08 0.35
N PHE A 41 6.32 0.02 -0.19
CA PHE A 41 6.58 -0.44 -1.56
C PHE A 41 6.29 0.64 -2.62
N MET A 42 5.20 1.41 -2.45
CA MET A 42 4.88 2.55 -3.32
C MET A 42 5.99 3.61 -3.27
N ARG A 43 6.44 3.98 -2.07
CA ARG A 43 7.50 4.98 -1.86
C ARG A 43 8.81 4.53 -2.52
N GLU A 44 9.16 3.26 -2.41
CA GLU A 44 10.38 2.72 -3.03
C GLU A 44 10.32 2.74 -4.54
N THR A 45 9.18 2.35 -5.10
CA THR A 45 8.95 2.43 -6.55
C THR A 45 9.11 3.86 -7.05
N GLN A 46 8.60 4.85 -6.31
CA GLN A 46 8.76 6.27 -6.62
C GLN A 46 10.22 6.75 -6.53
N VAL A 47 10.94 6.35 -5.49
CA VAL A 47 12.36 6.70 -5.31
C VAL A 47 13.20 6.12 -6.43
N ARG A 48 13.01 4.83 -6.76
CA ARG A 48 13.71 4.17 -7.86
C ARG A 48 13.39 4.82 -9.20
N ARG A 49 12.12 5.14 -9.47
CA ARG A 49 11.71 5.88 -10.67
C ARG A 49 12.50 7.18 -10.84
N GLY A 50 12.60 7.98 -9.77
CA GLY A 50 13.35 9.23 -9.78
C GLY A 50 14.85 9.00 -10.02
N ALA A 51 15.44 8.05 -9.29
CA ALA A 51 16.85 7.70 -9.41
C ALA A 51 17.23 7.25 -10.83
N VAL A 52 16.45 6.33 -11.40
CA VAL A 52 16.64 5.83 -12.76
C VAL A 52 16.51 6.96 -13.79
N ASN A 53 15.56 7.88 -13.62
CA ASN A 53 15.37 9.00 -14.54
C ASN A 53 16.59 9.94 -14.56
N VAL A 54 17.17 10.25 -13.39
CA VAL A 54 18.38 11.07 -13.26
C VAL A 54 19.56 10.41 -13.96
N VAL A 55 19.78 9.12 -13.71
CA VAL A 55 20.90 8.37 -14.31
C VAL A 55 20.77 8.30 -15.82
N LEU A 56 19.57 8.01 -16.35
CA LEU A 56 19.33 7.94 -17.79
C LEU A 56 19.33 9.30 -18.49
N ALA A 57 19.14 10.40 -17.75
CA ALA A 57 19.33 11.76 -18.26
C ALA A 57 20.82 12.16 -18.39
N GLY A 58 21.76 11.30 -17.96
CA GLY A 58 23.20 11.55 -18.05
C GLY A 58 23.76 12.39 -16.90
N ASN A 59 22.96 12.66 -15.86
CA ASN A 59 23.39 13.48 -14.74
C ASN A 59 24.11 12.62 -13.69
N VAL A 60 25.44 12.44 -13.89
CA VAL A 60 26.31 11.59 -13.05
C VAL A 60 26.77 12.27 -11.75
N SER A 61 26.46 13.55 -11.56
CA SER A 61 26.88 14.35 -10.39
C SER A 61 26.28 13.86 -9.08
N PHE A 62 25.17 13.12 -9.16
CA PHE A 62 24.63 12.29 -8.10
C PHE A 62 24.43 10.92 -8.72
N PRO A 63 25.22 9.89 -8.40
CA PRO A 63 24.77 8.53 -8.64
C PRO A 63 23.79 8.23 -7.50
N PRO A 64 22.45 8.39 -7.66
CA PRO A 64 21.57 7.67 -6.76
C PRO A 64 21.95 6.22 -7.02
N THR A 65 22.43 5.52 -6.00
CA THR A 65 22.74 4.10 -6.13
C THR A 65 21.47 3.48 -6.69
N VAL A 66 21.41 3.10 -7.97
CA VAL A 66 20.20 2.52 -8.57
C VAL A 66 19.89 1.20 -7.87
N ASP A 67 20.94 0.61 -7.32
CA ASP A 67 20.98 -0.63 -6.54
C ASP A 67 21.07 -0.42 -5.01
N GLY A 68 21.19 0.82 -4.51
CA GLY A 68 21.12 1.08 -3.06
C GLY A 68 19.72 0.88 -2.48
N PRO A 69 18.65 1.22 -3.22
CA PRO A 69 17.29 0.76 -3.01
C PRO A 69 17.08 -0.75 -3.28
N ASP A 70 18.03 -1.48 -3.89
CA ASP A 70 17.85 -2.92 -4.10
C ASP A 70 18.00 -3.71 -2.78
N ASN A 71 18.68 -3.16 -1.77
CA ASN A 71 18.61 -3.65 -0.38
C ASN A 71 17.26 -3.34 0.30
N LYS A 72 16.40 -2.54 -0.33
CA LYS A 72 15.00 -2.32 0.03
C LYS A 72 14.01 -3.16 -0.79
N ALA A 73 14.47 -4.25 -1.40
CA ALA A 73 13.59 -5.40 -1.67
C ALA A 73 12.89 -5.94 -0.39
N ALA A 74 13.27 -5.44 0.80
CA ALA A 74 12.72 -5.78 2.10
C ALA A 74 11.22 -5.49 2.28
N ASN A 75 10.60 -4.53 1.57
CA ASN A 75 9.18 -4.21 1.81
C ASN A 75 8.21 -5.01 0.94
N LEU A 76 8.60 -5.43 -0.27
CA LEU A 76 7.89 -6.52 -0.97
C LEU A 76 8.02 -7.84 -0.20
N ALA A 77 9.18 -8.08 0.41
CA ALA A 77 9.41 -9.24 1.25
C ALA A 77 8.54 -9.28 2.53
N GLN A 78 7.95 -8.16 2.95
CA GLN A 78 6.97 -8.13 4.04
C GLN A 78 5.53 -8.01 3.51
N LEU A 79 5.30 -7.30 2.40
CA LEU A 79 3.98 -7.17 1.79
C LEU A 79 3.39 -8.55 1.43
N ILE A 80 4.18 -9.43 0.80
CA ILE A 80 3.69 -10.74 0.36
C ILE A 80 3.36 -11.63 1.57
N PRO A 81 4.27 -11.89 2.52
CA PRO A 81 3.94 -12.71 3.70
C PRO A 81 2.78 -12.14 4.51
N THR A 82 2.78 -10.84 4.82
CA THR A 82 1.68 -10.22 5.59
C THR A 82 0.34 -10.35 4.87
N THR A 83 0.32 -10.35 3.53
CA THR A 83 -0.90 -10.61 2.76
C THR A 83 -1.30 -12.09 2.80
N VAL A 84 -0.34 -12.99 2.60
CA VAL A 84 -0.56 -14.45 2.59
C VAL A 84 -1.03 -14.97 3.96
N ASP A 85 -0.52 -14.40 5.04
CA ASP A 85 -0.92 -14.71 6.42
C ASP A 85 -2.36 -14.24 6.73
N ASN A 86 -2.99 -13.50 5.81
CA ASN A 86 -4.36 -12.99 5.90
C ASN A 86 -5.25 -13.50 4.75
N PRO A 87 -5.44 -14.82 4.60
CA PRO A 87 -6.16 -15.40 3.47
C PRO A 87 -7.64 -14.99 3.42
N ALA A 88 -8.23 -14.60 4.56
CA ALA A 88 -9.60 -14.12 4.64
C ALA A 88 -9.87 -12.87 3.78
N PHE A 89 -8.83 -12.08 3.47
CA PHE A 89 -8.96 -10.91 2.62
C PHE A 89 -8.90 -11.26 1.12
N ASP A 90 -8.41 -12.44 0.72
CA ASP A 90 -8.30 -12.82 -0.71
C ASP A 90 -7.57 -11.75 -1.57
N LEU A 91 -6.44 -11.25 -1.05
CA LEU A 91 -5.61 -10.21 -1.68
C LEU A 91 -4.32 -10.75 -2.32
N ASP A 92 -4.05 -12.04 -2.15
CA ASP A 92 -2.82 -12.71 -2.54
C ASP A 92 -2.51 -12.58 -4.04
N ALA A 93 -3.53 -12.69 -4.90
CA ALA A 93 -3.39 -12.48 -6.34
C ALA A 93 -2.96 -11.04 -6.69
N GLY A 94 -3.51 -10.05 -5.96
CA GLY A 94 -3.16 -8.64 -6.12
C GLY A 94 -1.70 -8.38 -5.72
N ALA A 95 -1.28 -8.90 -4.57
CA ALA A 95 0.08 -8.75 -4.07
C ALA A 95 1.11 -9.39 -5.02
N ARG A 96 0.85 -10.63 -5.49
CA ARG A 96 1.73 -11.30 -6.48
C ARG A 96 1.81 -10.57 -7.82
N LYS A 97 0.75 -9.87 -8.23
CA LYS A 97 0.77 -9.04 -9.44
C LYS A 97 1.73 -7.85 -9.28
N LEU A 98 1.75 -7.21 -8.12
CA LEU A 98 2.71 -6.14 -7.81
C LEU A 98 4.15 -6.65 -7.81
N GLU A 99 4.39 -7.80 -7.19
CA GLU A 99 5.70 -8.46 -7.19
C GLU A 99 6.17 -8.77 -8.62
N THR A 100 5.31 -9.38 -9.43
CA THR A 100 5.64 -9.71 -10.82
C THR A 100 5.97 -8.45 -11.63
N ALA A 101 5.16 -7.40 -11.51
CA ALA A 101 5.41 -6.13 -12.19
C ALA A 101 6.73 -5.49 -11.75
N TRP A 102 7.06 -5.56 -10.46
CA TRP A 102 8.35 -5.10 -9.94
C TRP A 102 9.53 -5.87 -10.54
N GLN A 103 9.47 -7.20 -10.56
CA GLN A 103 10.53 -8.04 -11.12
C GLN A 103 10.74 -7.76 -12.61
N GLN A 104 9.67 -7.54 -13.37
CA GLN A 104 9.77 -7.16 -14.78
C GLN A 104 10.50 -5.82 -14.96
N ILE A 105 10.19 -4.81 -14.14
CA ILE A 105 10.86 -3.50 -14.20
C ILE A 105 12.32 -3.62 -13.75
N ARG A 106 12.64 -4.47 -12.77
CA ARG A 106 14.02 -4.78 -12.35
C ARG A 106 14.83 -5.40 -13.49
N ALA A 107 14.27 -6.40 -14.16
CA ALA A 107 14.92 -7.12 -15.25
C ALA A 107 15.25 -6.24 -16.46
N LEU A 108 14.46 -5.20 -16.73
CA LEU A 108 14.75 -4.23 -17.80
C LEU A 108 16.03 -3.41 -17.54
N GLY A 109 16.38 -3.22 -16.26
CA GLY A 109 17.54 -2.42 -15.86
C GLY A 109 17.55 -1.01 -16.48
N LEU A 110 18.76 -0.48 -16.71
CA LEU A 110 18.99 0.79 -17.41
C LEU A 110 19.05 0.64 -18.94
N ASN A 111 18.71 -0.53 -19.47
CA ASN A 111 18.77 -0.83 -20.91
C ASN A 111 17.57 -0.30 -21.70
N SER A 112 16.63 0.38 -21.02
CA SER A 112 15.42 0.95 -21.62
C SER A 112 15.49 2.48 -21.69
N PRO A 113 14.85 3.13 -22.69
CA PRO A 113 14.77 4.59 -22.72
C PRO A 113 14.08 5.16 -21.47
N ALA A 114 14.53 6.34 -21.01
CA ALA A 114 14.11 6.95 -19.74
C ALA A 114 12.59 7.12 -19.61
N GLY A 115 11.94 7.71 -20.63
CA GLY A 115 10.49 7.96 -20.61
C GLY A 115 9.64 6.69 -20.45
N PRO A 116 9.78 5.67 -21.32
CA PRO A 116 9.10 4.39 -21.17
C PRO A 116 9.32 3.71 -19.81
N LEU A 117 10.55 3.75 -19.28
CA LEU A 117 10.86 3.14 -17.98
C LEU A 117 10.24 3.94 -16.81
N PHE A 118 10.22 5.27 -16.92
CA PHE A 118 9.52 6.15 -15.97
C PHE A 118 8.02 5.83 -15.93
N GLU A 119 7.38 5.69 -17.09
CA GLU A 119 5.95 5.35 -17.19
C GLU A 119 5.63 3.96 -16.62
N ARG A 120 6.51 2.97 -16.80
CA ARG A 120 6.33 1.65 -16.18
C ARG A 120 6.33 1.71 -14.65
N HIS A 121 7.26 2.48 -14.05
CA HIS A 121 7.24 2.70 -12.60
C HIS A 121 5.99 3.47 -12.15
N SER A 122 5.57 4.49 -12.90
CA SER A 122 4.33 5.24 -12.62
C SER A 122 3.09 4.34 -12.66
N ALA A 123 3.04 3.39 -13.60
CA ALA A 123 1.99 2.39 -13.67
C ALA A 123 2.00 1.45 -12.46
N LEU A 124 3.17 1.01 -12.01
CA LEU A 124 3.30 0.19 -10.79
C LEU A 124 2.83 0.96 -9.54
N VAL A 125 3.20 2.24 -9.38
CA VAL A 125 2.69 3.07 -8.28
C VAL A 125 1.16 3.13 -8.28
N ARG A 126 0.54 3.31 -9.46
CA ARG A 126 -0.92 3.32 -9.59
C ARG A 126 -1.54 1.96 -9.22
N GLN A 127 -0.90 0.85 -9.61
CA GLN A 127 -1.36 -0.49 -9.21
C GLN A 127 -1.29 -0.68 -7.70
N THR A 128 -0.22 -0.18 -7.05
CA THR A 128 -0.11 -0.22 -5.58
C THR A 128 -1.18 0.61 -4.89
N GLN A 129 -1.55 1.78 -5.44
CA GLN A 129 -2.67 2.58 -4.92
C GLN A 129 -4.02 1.86 -5.03
N LEU A 130 -4.26 1.16 -6.13
CA LEU A 130 -5.47 0.33 -6.28
C LEU A 130 -5.47 -0.81 -5.27
N TYR A 131 -4.33 -1.48 -5.10
CA TYR A 131 -4.18 -2.54 -4.10
C TYR A 131 -4.45 -2.04 -2.67
N ILE A 132 -3.99 -0.84 -2.31
CA ILE A 132 -4.32 -0.23 -1.01
C ILE A 132 -5.83 -0.02 -0.85
N GLY A 133 -6.53 0.39 -1.92
CA GLY A 133 -7.99 0.45 -1.95
C GLY A 133 -8.64 -0.91 -1.73
N ASP A 134 -8.18 -1.93 -2.44
CA ASP A 134 -8.68 -3.30 -2.28
C ASP A 134 -8.45 -3.83 -0.85
N VAL A 135 -7.31 -3.51 -0.22
CA VAL A 135 -7.05 -3.84 1.18
C VAL A 135 -8.09 -3.17 2.07
N ALA A 136 -8.32 -1.86 1.87
CA ALA A 136 -9.26 -1.10 2.67
C ALA A 136 -10.70 -1.65 2.60
N ASP A 137 -11.13 -2.04 1.40
CA ASP A 137 -12.46 -2.61 1.16
C ASP A 137 -12.64 -4.00 1.81
N ARG A 138 -11.56 -4.77 1.95
CA ARG A 138 -11.61 -6.17 2.41
C ARG A 138 -11.24 -6.38 3.87
N SER A 139 -10.73 -5.36 4.55
CA SER A 139 -10.26 -5.46 5.95
C SER A 139 -11.02 -4.52 6.90
N GLU A 140 -12.27 -4.17 6.58
CA GLU A 140 -13.16 -3.30 7.38
C GLU A 140 -12.71 -1.83 7.53
N LEU A 141 -11.51 -1.48 7.04
CA LEU A 141 -10.96 -0.12 7.07
C LEU A 141 -11.82 0.92 6.32
N ALA A 142 -12.52 0.53 5.26
CA ALA A 142 -13.40 1.43 4.50
C ALA A 142 -14.67 1.83 5.25
N LEU A 143 -15.08 1.07 6.27
CA LEU A 143 -16.34 1.23 7.00
C LEU A 143 -16.14 1.11 8.52
N ASP A 144 -15.07 1.72 9.02
CA ASP A 144 -14.81 1.79 10.46
C ASP A 144 -15.98 2.44 11.20
N GLY A 145 -16.48 1.74 12.23
CA GLY A 145 -17.61 2.16 13.06
C GLY A 145 -17.29 3.32 14.01
N GLU A 146 -16.01 3.64 14.21
CA GLU A 146 -15.55 4.76 15.02
C GLU A 146 -15.15 5.96 14.15
N ALA A 147 -15.89 7.06 14.28
CA ALA A 147 -15.73 8.24 13.40
C ALA A 147 -14.33 8.86 13.43
N ALA A 148 -13.63 8.79 14.57
CA ALA A 148 -12.30 9.40 14.72
C ALA A 148 -11.25 8.68 13.89
N SER A 149 -11.22 7.34 13.94
CA SER A 149 -10.30 6.50 13.19
C SER A 149 -10.69 6.40 11.72
N TYR A 150 -11.99 6.39 11.41
CA TYR A 150 -12.51 6.44 10.03
C TYR A 150 -11.87 7.56 9.18
N TYR A 151 -11.82 8.80 9.69
CA TYR A 151 -11.23 9.92 8.93
C TYR A 151 -9.73 9.73 8.70
N LEU A 152 -8.99 9.23 9.69
CA LEU A 152 -7.55 8.98 9.55
C LEU A 152 -7.27 7.85 8.54
N ILE A 153 -8.01 6.76 8.65
CA ILE A 153 -7.89 5.60 7.76
C ILE A 153 -8.24 6.03 6.33
N SER A 154 -9.37 6.71 6.12
CA SER A 154 -9.80 7.17 4.79
C SER A 154 -8.76 8.07 4.12
N LEU A 155 -8.09 8.94 4.89
CA LEU A 155 -6.98 9.76 4.40
C LEU A 155 -5.77 8.90 3.98
N LEU A 156 -5.40 7.92 4.80
CA LEU A 156 -4.25 7.04 4.57
C LEU A 156 -4.44 6.12 3.36
N VAL A 157 -5.63 5.58 3.14
CA VAL A 157 -5.88 4.62 2.05
C VAL A 157 -6.23 5.28 0.71
N GLY A 158 -6.60 6.57 0.70
CA GLY A 158 -7.09 7.24 -0.51
C GLY A 158 -6.34 8.53 -0.89
N PRO A 159 -6.61 9.68 -0.25
CA PRO A 159 -6.01 10.97 -0.60
C PRO A 159 -4.49 11.06 -0.42
N MET A 160 -3.95 10.57 0.70
CA MET A 160 -2.51 10.71 0.99
C MET A 160 -1.61 10.00 -0.03
N PRO A 161 -1.88 8.75 -0.46
CA PRO A 161 -1.10 8.09 -1.49
C PRO A 161 -1.06 8.88 -2.81
N LYS A 162 -2.16 9.53 -3.17
CA LYS A 162 -2.27 10.37 -4.38
C LYS A 162 -1.43 11.63 -4.27
N LEU A 163 -1.50 12.32 -3.13
CA LEU A 163 -0.70 13.52 -2.85
C LEU A 163 0.81 13.21 -2.80
N ALA A 164 1.18 12.08 -2.19
CA ALA A 164 2.55 11.59 -2.16
C ALA A 164 3.09 11.35 -3.59
N GLU A 165 2.26 10.77 -4.47
CA GLU A 165 2.63 10.55 -5.86
C GLU A 165 2.76 11.83 -6.68
N GLN A 166 1.87 12.79 -6.51
CA GLN A 166 2.01 14.11 -7.16
C GLN A 166 3.33 14.79 -6.77
N SER A 167 3.68 14.73 -5.49
CA SER A 167 4.94 15.26 -4.98
C SER A 167 6.15 14.51 -5.55
N ALA A 168 6.07 13.17 -5.64
CA ALA A 168 7.12 12.35 -6.21
C ALA A 168 7.32 12.58 -7.72
N LEU A 169 6.24 12.77 -8.47
CA LEU A 169 6.28 13.12 -9.90
C LEU A 169 6.93 14.48 -10.13
N ALA A 170 6.59 15.48 -9.33
CA ALA A 170 7.20 16.81 -9.41
C ALA A 170 8.72 16.73 -9.20
N ARG A 171 9.17 16.00 -8.17
CA ARG A 171 10.61 15.77 -7.93
C ARG A 171 11.28 14.98 -9.06
N GLY A 172 10.67 13.88 -9.50
CA GLY A 172 11.25 12.99 -10.51
C GLY A 172 11.37 13.64 -11.89
N ARG A 173 10.39 14.47 -12.28
CA ARG A 173 10.46 15.25 -13.51
C ARG A 173 11.44 16.41 -13.39
N GLY A 174 11.43 17.14 -12.28
CA GLY A 174 12.36 18.23 -12.01
C GLY A 174 13.82 17.77 -12.10
N ALA A 175 14.15 16.66 -11.43
CA ALA A 175 15.51 16.12 -11.39
C ALA A 175 16.03 15.58 -12.75
N GLY A 176 15.17 15.37 -13.75
CA GLY A 176 15.59 14.99 -15.10
C GLY A 176 15.85 16.17 -16.04
N ILE A 177 15.53 17.40 -15.62
CA ILE A 177 15.68 18.63 -16.41
C ILE A 177 16.94 19.42 -16.01
N ILE A 178 17.29 19.38 -14.72
CA ILE A 178 18.56 19.90 -14.16
C ILE A 178 19.66 18.85 -14.28
#